data_AF-A0A5S4EU08-F1
#
_entry.id   AF-A0A5S4EU08-F1
#
_cell.length_a   1.000
_cell.length_b   1.000
_cell.length_c   1.000
_cell.angle_alpha   90.00
_cell.angle_beta   90.00
_cell.angle_gamma   90.00
#
_symmetry.space_group_name_H-M   'P 1'
#
loop_
_entity.id
_entity.type
_entity.pdbx_description
1 polymer ?
#
loop_
_entity_poly.entity_id
_entity_poly.type
_entity_poly.pdbx_seq_one_letter_code
_entity_poly.pdbx_strand_id
1 'polypeptide(L)'
;RLSAEVEQAGRLLATVLGQDLDQGEDGVFRIARKVAKDRVISTVDPEARHGRKTVSRSFDGYKGHIAEDPDSEIITATKVTPGNIGDAESAAELLADILAPEQA
;
A
#
# COMPACT_ATOMS: atom_id res chain seq x y z
N ARG A 1 28.98 -10.95 -3.46
CA ARG A 1 27.82 -10.23 -2.89
C ARG A 1 27.25 -9.38 -4.01
N LEU A 2 25.93 -9.34 -4.23
CA LEU A 2 25.33 -8.48 -5.26
C LEU A 2 25.48 -7.00 -4.84
N SER A 3 25.42 -6.07 -5.81
CA SER A 3 25.24 -4.65 -5.48
C SER A 3 23.82 -4.42 -4.94
N ALA A 4 23.60 -3.31 -4.25
CA ALA A 4 22.29 -2.99 -3.69
C ALA A 4 21.20 -2.91 -4.76
N GLU A 5 21.53 -2.34 -5.92
CA GLU A 5 20.61 -2.18 -7.05
C GLU A 5 20.25 -3.55 -7.66
N VAL A 6 21.23 -4.43 -7.84
CA VAL A 6 21.00 -5.78 -8.37
C VAL A 6 20.21 -6.62 -7.37
N GLU A 7 20.46 -6.47 -6.08
CA GLU A 7 19.68 -7.13 -5.04
C GLU A 7 18.22 -6.64 -5.04
N GLN A 8 17.99 -5.33 -5.12
CA GLN A 8 16.65 -4.75 -5.17
C GLN A 8 15.89 -5.21 -6.43
N ALA A 9 16.54 -5.16 -7.59
CA ALA A 9 15.96 -5.64 -8.84
C ALA A 9 15.65 -7.14 -8.80
N GLY A 10 16.54 -7.95 -8.21
CA GLY A 10 16.32 -9.38 -8.02
C GLY A 10 15.14 -9.69 -7.11
N ARG A 11 14.99 -8.94 -6.00
CA ARG A 11 13.82 -9.06 -5.10
C ARG A 11 12.52 -8.66 -5.79
N LEU A 12 12.54 -7.57 -6.57
CA LEU A 12 11.37 -7.13 -7.33
C LEU A 12 10.97 -8.18 -8.38
N LEU A 13 11.94 -8.71 -9.14
CA LEU A 13 11.71 -9.75 -10.11
C LEU A 13 11.11 -11.01 -9.47
N ALA A 14 11.68 -11.47 -8.36
CA ALA A 14 11.17 -12.62 -7.61
C ALA A 14 9.73 -12.39 -7.12
N THR A 15 9.43 -11.17 -6.65
CA THR A 15 8.08 -10.79 -6.20
C THR A 15 7.08 -10.81 -7.36
N VAL A 16 7.42 -10.20 -8.50
CA VAL A 16 6.54 -10.13 -9.68
C VAL A 16 6.28 -11.52 -10.26
N LEU A 17 7.30 -12.39 -10.30
CA LEU A 17 7.14 -13.77 -10.75
C LEU A 17 6.31 -14.60 -9.77
N GLY A 18 6.54 -14.44 -8.46
CA GLY A 18 5.96 -15.30 -7.43
C GLY A 18 4.56 -14.91 -6.96
N GLN A 19 4.17 -13.63 -7.05
CA GLN A 19 2.93 -13.13 -6.42
C GLN A 19 1.64 -13.78 -6.94
N ASP A 20 1.64 -14.29 -8.17
CA ASP A 20 0.49 -14.95 -8.81
C ASP A 20 0.72 -16.44 -9.07
N LEU A 21 1.76 -17.03 -8.47
CA LEU A 21 2.09 -18.45 -8.60
C LEU A 21 2.04 -19.15 -7.23
N ASP A 22 1.49 -20.36 -7.20
CA ASP A 22 1.63 -21.29 -6.08
C ASP A 22 2.60 -22.41 -6.51
N GLN A 23 3.46 -22.85 -5.60
CA GLN A 23 4.33 -24.01 -5.82
C GLN A 23 3.63 -25.28 -5.31
N GLY A 24 3.40 -26.25 -6.20
CA GLY A 24 2.89 -27.55 -5.82
C GLY A 24 3.92 -28.40 -5.07
N GLU A 25 3.46 -29.46 -4.40
CA GLU A 25 4.34 -30.43 -3.72
C GLU A 25 5.30 -31.15 -4.68
N ASP A 26 4.93 -31.21 -5.96
CA ASP A 26 5.74 -31.70 -7.07
C ASP A 26 6.82 -30.71 -7.55
N GLY A 27 6.93 -29.55 -6.89
CA GLY A 27 7.85 -28.47 -7.25
C GLY A 27 7.41 -27.65 -8.47
N VAL A 28 6.25 -27.94 -9.05
CA VAL A 28 5.75 -27.27 -10.25
C VAL A 28 4.94 -26.04 -9.88
N PHE A 29 5.28 -24.89 -10.47
CA PHE A 29 4.52 -23.65 -10.30
C PHE A 29 3.24 -23.66 -11.12
N ARG A 30 2.14 -23.21 -10.50
CA ARG A 30 0.83 -23.07 -11.12
C ARG A 30 0.23 -21.71 -10.81
N ILE A 31 -0.63 -21.21 -11.69
CA ILE A 31 -1.32 -19.92 -11.47
C ILE A 31 -2.17 -20.03 -10.21
N ALA A 32 -1.89 -19.17 -9.24
CA ALA A 32 -2.65 -19.08 -8.02
C ALA A 32 -4.06 -18.56 -8.31
N ARG A 33 -5.09 -19.18 -7.74
CA ARG A 33 -6.48 -18.74 -7.86
C ARG A 33 -6.85 -17.72 -6.77
N LYS A 34 -6.01 -16.69 -6.61
CA LYS A 34 -6.14 -15.62 -5.61
C LYS A 34 -5.65 -14.29 -6.17
N VAL A 35 -5.92 -13.22 -5.43
CA VAL A 35 -5.27 -11.91 -5.65
C VAL A 35 -4.34 -11.67 -4.48
N ALA A 36 -3.05 -11.43 -4.75
CA ALA A 36 -2.09 -11.09 -3.70
C ALA A 36 -2.46 -9.78 -3.02
N LYS A 37 -2.48 -9.76 -1.67
CA LYS A 37 -2.90 -8.59 -0.86
C LYS A 37 -2.07 -7.35 -1.19
N ASP A 38 -0.76 -7.50 -1.30
CA ASP A 38 0.20 -6.43 -1.56
C ASP A 38 0.81 -6.55 -2.97
N ARG A 39 -0.02 -6.96 -3.95
CA ARG A 39 0.40 -7.15 -5.34
C ARG A 39 1.15 -5.91 -5.83
N VAL A 40 2.37 -6.13 -6.34
CA VAL A 40 3.14 -5.12 -7.03
C VAL A 40 2.55 -4.95 -8.43
N ILE A 41 2.01 -3.76 -8.71
CA ILE A 41 1.35 -3.44 -9.97
C ILE A 41 2.24 -2.67 -10.95
N SER A 42 3.35 -2.12 -10.47
CA SER A 42 4.31 -1.35 -11.26
C SER A 42 5.73 -1.68 -10.82
N THR A 43 6.62 -1.88 -11.79
CA THR A 43 8.05 -2.09 -11.54
C THR A 43 8.82 -0.77 -11.41
N VAL A 44 8.23 0.34 -11.84
CA VAL A 44 8.80 1.69 -11.73
C VAL A 44 8.35 2.36 -10.43
N ASP A 45 7.17 2.01 -9.96
CA ASP A 45 6.62 2.44 -8.67
C ASP A 45 6.13 1.22 -7.85
N PRO A 46 7.05 0.55 -7.13
CA PRO A 46 6.72 -0.66 -6.38
C PRO A 46 5.86 -0.43 -5.14
N GLU A 47 5.54 0.81 -4.76
CA GLU A 47 4.72 1.15 -3.60
C GLU A 47 3.26 1.43 -3.98
N ALA A 48 2.98 1.76 -5.24
CA ALA A 48 1.62 1.87 -5.77
C ALA A 48 0.84 0.55 -5.64
N ARG A 49 -0.44 0.64 -5.25
CA ARG A 49 -1.32 -0.53 -5.10
C ARG A 49 -2.66 -0.30 -5.79
N HIS A 50 -3.34 -1.42 -6.08
CA HIS A 50 -4.70 -1.37 -6.58
C HIS A 50 -5.64 -0.92 -5.45
N GLY A 51 -6.44 0.10 -5.72
CA GLY A 51 -7.40 0.66 -4.81
C GLY A 51 -8.82 0.69 -5.38
N ARG A 52 -9.79 0.88 -4.48
CA ARG A 52 -11.20 1.05 -4.82
C ARG A 52 -11.68 2.38 -4.28
N LYS A 53 -12.30 3.19 -5.14
CA LYS A 53 -13.11 4.33 -4.72
C LYS A 53 -14.55 3.90 -4.45
N THR A 54 -15.08 3.03 -5.30
CA THR A 54 -16.38 2.37 -5.15
C THR A 54 -16.29 0.93 -5.66
N VAL A 55 -17.36 0.15 -5.50
CA VAL A 55 -17.44 -1.22 -6.05
C VAL A 55 -17.17 -1.23 -7.57
N SER A 56 -17.71 -0.26 -8.30
CA SER A 56 -17.54 -0.16 -9.76
C SER A 56 -16.32 0.64 -10.21
N ARG A 57 -15.70 1.44 -9.33
CA ARG A 57 -14.57 2.31 -9.68
C ARG A 57 -13.31 1.95 -8.91
N SER A 58 -12.36 1.37 -9.63
CA SER A 58 -10.99 1.13 -9.18
C SER A 58 -10.03 2.23 -9.61
N PHE A 59 -8.86 2.24 -8.99
CA PHE A 59 -7.70 3.04 -9.40
C PHE A 59 -6.41 2.29 -9.04
N ASP A 60 -5.31 2.69 -9.64
CA ASP A 60 -3.97 2.19 -9.33
C ASP A 60 -3.14 3.36 -8.81
N GLY A 61 -2.55 3.22 -7.61
CA GLY A 61 -1.76 4.27 -7.00
C GLY A 61 -1.92 4.34 -5.48
N TYR A 62 -2.24 5.54 -5.00
CA TYR A 62 -2.24 5.91 -3.59
C TYR A 62 -3.55 6.55 -3.16
N LYS A 63 -3.80 6.52 -1.85
CA LYS A 63 -4.84 7.31 -1.19
C LYS A 63 -4.19 8.47 -0.46
N GLY A 64 -4.70 9.68 -0.70
CA GLY A 64 -4.39 10.85 0.10
C GLY A 64 -5.44 11.02 1.18
N HIS A 65 -4.98 11.23 2.40
CA HIS A 65 -5.80 11.47 3.59
C HIS A 65 -5.45 12.84 4.16
N ILE A 66 -6.45 13.54 4.66
CA ILE A 66 -6.29 14.87 5.27
C ILE A 66 -7.00 14.88 6.63
N ALA A 67 -6.41 15.59 7.59
CA ALA A 67 -7.12 16.09 8.75
C ALA A 67 -7.40 17.58 8.54
N GLU A 68 -8.59 18.01 8.88
CA GLU A 68 -9.07 19.38 8.74
C GLU A 68 -9.69 19.81 10.06
N ASP A 69 -9.34 21.02 10.51
CA ASP A 69 -10.05 21.67 11.61
C ASP A 69 -11.42 22.15 11.11
N PRO A 70 -12.53 21.60 11.62
CA PRO A 70 -13.86 21.88 11.09
C PRO A 70 -14.33 23.33 11.31
N ASP A 71 -13.73 24.06 12.26
CA ASP A 71 -14.12 25.44 12.55
C ASP A 71 -13.43 26.45 11.63
N SER A 72 -12.18 26.17 11.24
CA SER A 72 -11.37 27.07 10.41
C SER A 72 -11.19 26.60 8.96
N GLU A 73 -11.60 25.37 8.64
CA GLU A 73 -11.36 24.69 7.35
C GLU A 73 -9.85 24.57 7.00
N ILE A 74 -8.97 24.63 8.02
CA ILE A 74 -7.53 24.51 7.84
C ILE A 74 -7.13 23.03 7.83
N ILE A 75 -6.36 22.62 6.82
CA ILE A 75 -5.71 21.31 6.79
C ILE A 75 -4.59 21.29 7.83
N THR A 76 -4.72 20.45 8.85
CA THR A 76 -3.76 20.34 9.96
C THR A 76 -2.73 19.24 9.75
N ALA A 77 -3.10 18.17 9.04
CA ALA A 77 -2.21 17.06 8.71
C ALA A 77 -2.59 16.40 7.38
N THR A 78 -1.62 15.76 6.74
CA THR A 78 -1.84 14.94 5.55
C THR A 78 -1.06 13.65 5.62
N LYS A 79 -1.58 12.58 5.01
CA LYS A 79 -0.93 11.28 4.91
C LYS A 79 -1.21 10.66 3.56
N VAL A 80 -0.21 10.01 2.98
CA VAL A 80 -0.38 9.21 1.77
C VAL A 80 -0.16 7.74 2.10
N THR A 81 -1.08 6.87 1.67
CA THR A 81 -0.95 5.42 1.81
C THR A 81 -1.10 4.72 0.46
N PRO A 82 -0.57 3.51 0.31
CA PRO A 82 -0.89 2.69 -0.87
C PRO A 82 -2.40 2.48 -1.04
N GLY A 83 -2.84 2.28 -2.29
CA GLY A 83 -4.25 2.18 -2.66
C GLY A 83 -5.05 1.05 -2.00
N ASN A 84 -4.39 0.01 -1.48
CA ASN A 84 -5.03 -1.14 -0.83
C ASN A 84 -5.23 -0.96 0.68
N ILE A 85 -4.75 0.14 1.28
CA ILE A 85 -4.93 0.45 2.70
C ILE A 85 -6.36 0.97 2.96
N GLY A 86 -6.96 0.57 4.08
CA GLY A 86 -8.28 1.02 4.50
C GLY A 86 -8.28 2.51 4.88
N ASP A 87 -9.38 3.20 4.61
CA ASP A 87 -9.44 4.67 4.80
C ASP A 87 -9.26 5.08 6.28
N ALA A 88 -9.74 4.24 7.21
CA ALA A 88 -9.61 4.48 8.65
C ALA A 88 -8.21 4.23 9.22
N GLU A 89 -7.35 3.50 8.50
CA GLU A 89 -6.04 3.07 9.06
C GLU A 89 -5.09 4.26 9.29
N SER A 90 -5.26 5.37 8.56
CA SER A 90 -4.44 6.58 8.75
C SER A 90 -4.97 7.53 9.83
N ALA A 91 -6.18 7.30 10.36
CA ALA A 91 -6.87 8.28 11.19
C ALA A 91 -6.13 8.58 12.51
N ALA A 92 -5.60 7.55 13.18
CA ALA A 92 -4.90 7.73 14.46
C ALA A 92 -3.59 8.53 14.31
N GLU A 93 -2.87 8.36 13.19
CA GLU A 93 -1.66 9.12 12.89
C GLU A 93 -2.00 10.58 12.54
N LEU A 94 -3.07 10.79 11.76
CA LEU A 94 -3.52 12.13 11.36
C LEU A 94 -4.02 12.98 12.52
N LEU A 95 -4.63 12.37 13.53
CA LEU A 95 -5.23 13.04 14.69
C LEU A 95 -4.33 12.93 15.93
N ALA A 96 -3.04 12.64 15.77
CA ALA A 96 -2.13 12.37 16.89
C ALA A 96 -2.01 13.56 17.85
N ASP A 97 -2.13 14.79 17.36
CA ASP A 97 -2.14 16.03 18.14
C ASP A 97 -3.39 16.18 19.03
N ILE A 98 -4.54 15.69 18.56
CA ILE A 98 -5.81 15.69 19.30
C ILE A 98 -5.90 14.50 20.26
N LEU A 99 -5.36 13.35 19.86
CA LEU A 99 -5.42 12.11 20.63
C LEU A 99 -4.31 12.00 21.69
N ALA A 100 -3.26 12.82 21.59
CA ALA A 100 -2.22 12.87 22.59
C ALA A 100 -2.81 13.30 23.95
N PRO A 101 -2.40 12.67 25.07
CA PRO A 101 -2.78 13.17 26.37
C PRO A 101 -2.29 14.61 26.53
N GLU A 102 -3.14 15.45 27.12
CA GLU A 102 -2.78 16.83 27.48
C GLU A 102 -1.46 16.79 28.24
N GLN A 103 -0.47 17.54 27.79
CA GLN A 103 0.79 17.65 28.53
C GLN A 103 0.47 18.33 29.86
N ALA A 104 0.49 17.53 30.94
CA ALA A 104 0.32 17.99 32.32
C ALA A 104 1.44 18.93 32.76
#